data_AF-X0UPX0-F1
#
_entry.id   AF-X0UPX0-F1
#
_cell.length_a   1.000
_cell.length_b   1.000
_cell.length_c   1.000
_cell.angle_alpha   90.00
_cell.angle_beta   90.00
_cell.angle_gamma   90.00
#
_symmetry.space_group_name_H-M   'P 1'
#
loop_
_entity.id
_entity.type
_entity.pdbx_description
1 polymer ?
#
loop_
_entity_poly.entity_id
_entity_poly.type
_entity_poly.pdbx_seq_one_letter_code
_entity_poly.pdbx_strand_id
1 'polypeptide(L)'
;MTTATVPTTPAPGATPKGAIVPHEDEDHAQLVRRLRSRLNAIRQLVDEFFTKDIDFGIIPGCKKPSLLKPGAEKVCALFALAPSYVVIEKDLPNGHREYRVTCTLTDPSERSWGEGVG
;
A
#
# COMPACT_ATOMS: atom_id res chain seq x y z
N MET A 1 -44.78 -48.15 26.31
CA MET A 1 -44.88 -49.13 25.20
C MET A 1 -45.27 -48.34 23.96
N THR A 2 -44.62 -48.34 22.80
CA THR A 2 -43.41 -48.97 22.29
C THR A 2 -43.15 -48.29 20.92
N THR A 3 -41.93 -47.76 20.77
CA THR A 3 -41.11 -47.47 19.57
C THR A 3 -41.70 -46.91 18.25
N ALA A 4 -41.06 -45.82 17.81
CA ALA A 4 -40.96 -45.37 16.43
C ALA A 4 -40.02 -46.27 15.61
N THR A 5 -40.36 -46.47 14.33
CA THR A 5 -39.49 -47.11 13.32
C THR A 5 -39.45 -46.23 12.07
N VAL A 6 -38.23 -45.82 11.70
CA VAL A 6 -37.89 -45.01 10.51
C VAL A 6 -37.87 -45.89 9.26
N PRO A 7 -38.36 -45.43 8.09
CA PRO A 7 -38.05 -46.07 6.82
C PRO A 7 -36.82 -45.44 6.12
N THR A 8 -35.92 -46.34 5.73
CA THR A 8 -34.62 -46.20 5.08
C THR A 8 -34.71 -45.66 3.65
N THR A 9 -33.81 -44.73 3.32
CA THR A 9 -33.54 -44.20 1.97
C THR A 9 -32.89 -45.25 1.04
N PRO A 10 -33.28 -45.37 -0.25
CA PRO A 10 -32.49 -46.10 -1.24
C PRO A 10 -31.41 -45.21 -1.87
N ALA A 11 -30.23 -45.79 -2.06
CA ALA A 11 -29.04 -45.18 -2.65
C ALA A 11 -29.24 -44.78 -4.13
N PRO A 12 -28.65 -43.66 -4.61
CA PRO A 12 -28.64 -43.32 -6.02
C PRO A 12 -27.32 -43.75 -6.68
N GLY A 13 -27.44 -44.63 -7.68
CA GLY A 13 -26.41 -44.81 -8.71
C GLY A 13 -26.94 -44.33 -10.05
N ALA A 14 -26.25 -43.36 -10.66
CA ALA A 14 -26.03 -43.16 -12.10
C ALA A 14 -25.74 -41.68 -12.39
N THR A 15 -24.46 -41.40 -12.68
CA THR A 15 -23.92 -40.14 -13.19
C THR A 15 -24.63 -39.66 -14.46
N PRO A 16 -24.56 -38.35 -14.76
CA PRO A 16 -23.96 -37.97 -16.03
C PRO A 16 -22.69 -37.14 -15.84
N LYS A 17 -21.70 -37.52 -16.64
CA LYS A 17 -20.42 -36.83 -16.88
C LYS A 17 -20.62 -35.36 -17.26
N GLY A 18 -19.69 -34.54 -16.81
CA GLY A 18 -19.13 -33.46 -17.63
C GLY A 18 -19.79 -32.10 -17.51
N ALA A 19 -19.28 -31.28 -16.59
CA ALA A 19 -18.93 -29.88 -16.85
C ALA A 19 -18.02 -29.41 -15.72
N ILE A 20 -16.72 -29.63 -15.88
CA ILE A 20 -15.72 -28.85 -15.16
C ILE A 20 -15.92 -27.44 -15.69
N VAL A 21 -16.28 -26.49 -14.83
CA VAL A 21 -16.25 -25.06 -15.14
C VAL A 21 -14.99 -24.48 -14.51
N PRO A 22 -13.88 -24.31 -15.27
CA PRO A 22 -12.76 -23.51 -14.82
C PRO A 22 -12.98 -22.08 -15.32
N HIS A 23 -13.34 -21.16 -14.43
CA HIS A 23 -13.29 -19.71 -14.71
C HIS A 23 -12.41 -18.93 -13.72
N GLU A 24 -11.69 -19.59 -12.82
CA GLU A 24 -10.84 -18.94 -11.80
C GLU A 24 -9.52 -18.39 -12.38
N ASP A 25 -9.07 -18.87 -13.53
CA ASP A 25 -7.79 -18.46 -14.15
C ASP A 25 -7.86 -17.13 -14.92
N GLU A 26 -8.99 -16.85 -15.59
CA GLU A 26 -9.19 -15.64 -16.39
C GLU A 26 -9.27 -14.38 -15.51
N ASP A 27 -9.96 -14.47 -14.37
CA ASP A 27 -10.08 -13.37 -13.40
C ASP A 27 -8.72 -13.04 -12.76
N HIS A 28 -7.91 -14.06 -12.47
CA HIS A 28 -6.55 -13.88 -11.93
C HIS A 28 -5.62 -13.22 -12.97
N ALA A 29 -5.66 -13.69 -14.22
CA ALA A 29 -4.87 -13.11 -15.30
C ALA A 29 -5.24 -11.63 -15.54
N GLN A 30 -6.54 -11.32 -15.52
CA GLN A 30 -7.05 -9.96 -15.67
C GLN A 30 -6.62 -9.05 -14.51
N LEU A 31 -6.64 -9.55 -13.27
CA LEU A 31 -6.18 -8.84 -12.08
C LEU A 31 -4.68 -8.51 -12.17
N VAL A 32 -3.83 -9.51 -12.46
CA VAL A 32 -2.38 -9.32 -12.60
C VAL A 32 -2.05 -8.29 -13.67
N ARG A 33 -2.78 -8.31 -14.79
CA ARG A 33 -2.62 -7.33 -15.87
C ARG A 33 -2.95 -5.90 -15.41
N ARG A 34 -4.04 -5.71 -14.66
CA ARG A 34 -4.41 -4.40 -14.08
C ARG A 34 -3.36 -3.90 -13.08
N LEU A 35 -2.86 -4.76 -12.20
CA LEU A 35 -1.83 -4.40 -11.23
C LEU A 35 -0.51 -4.01 -11.89
N ARG A 36 -0.07 -4.74 -12.93
CA ARG A 36 1.10 -4.34 -13.72
C ARG A 36 0.93 -2.98 -14.36
N SER A 37 -0.25 -2.71 -14.94
CA SER A 37 -0.53 -1.40 -15.56
C SER A 37 -0.40 -0.26 -14.54
N ARG A 38 -0.96 -0.42 -13.33
CA ARG A 38 -0.82 0.56 -12.24
C ARG A 38 0.64 0.75 -11.82
N LEU A 39 1.39 -0.34 -11.64
CA LEU A 39 2.81 -0.26 -11.29
C LEU A 39 3.64 0.44 -12.37
N ASN A 40 3.34 0.19 -13.64
CA ASN A 40 4.03 0.84 -14.76
C ASN A 40 3.72 2.34 -14.81
N ALA A 41 2.48 2.74 -14.56
CA ALA A 41 2.12 4.16 -14.47
C ALA A 41 2.88 4.87 -13.33
N ILE A 42 3.01 4.22 -12.17
CA ILE A 42 3.81 4.76 -11.05
C ILE A 42 5.28 4.89 -11.43
N ARG A 43 5.87 3.87 -12.09
CA ARG A 43 7.27 3.93 -12.53
C ARG A 43 7.50 5.05 -13.54
N GLN A 44 6.62 5.19 -14.53
CA GLN A 44 6.68 6.27 -15.51
C GLN A 44 6.60 7.65 -14.85
N LEU A 45 5.68 7.83 -13.89
CA LEU A 45 5.59 9.08 -13.12
C LEU A 45 6.91 9.39 -12.41
N VAL A 46 7.55 8.40 -11.78
CA VAL A 46 8.84 8.61 -11.12
C VAL A 46 9.90 8.98 -12.16
N ASP A 47 10.04 8.20 -13.23
CA ASP A 47 11.07 8.42 -14.26
C ASP A 47 10.92 9.78 -14.98
N GLU A 48 9.68 10.25 -15.18
CA GLU A 48 9.39 11.50 -15.90
C GLU A 48 9.52 12.74 -15.01
N PHE A 49 9.07 12.66 -13.76
CA PHE A 49 8.98 13.84 -12.88
C PHE A 49 10.10 13.94 -11.85
N PHE A 50 10.90 12.88 -11.62
CA PHE A 50 11.97 12.88 -10.62
C PHE A 50 13.35 13.02 -11.24
N THR A 51 14.10 14.00 -10.75
CA THR A 51 15.48 14.26 -11.13
C THR A 51 16.43 13.70 -10.08
N LYS A 52 17.38 12.89 -10.54
CA LYS A 52 18.45 12.34 -9.69
C LYS A 52 19.28 13.48 -9.07
N ASP A 53 19.65 13.31 -7.82
CA ASP A 53 20.43 14.22 -6.99
C ASP A 53 19.71 15.55 -6.63
N ILE A 54 18.45 15.71 -7.03
CA ILE A 54 17.55 16.81 -6.62
C ILE A 54 16.35 16.25 -5.85
N ASP A 55 15.57 15.39 -6.48
CA ASP A 55 14.35 14.82 -5.89
C ASP A 55 14.63 13.52 -5.14
N PHE A 56 15.59 12.73 -5.63
CA PHE A 56 16.05 11.50 -4.98
C PHE A 56 17.56 11.35 -5.16
N GLY A 57 18.23 10.71 -4.22
CA GLY A 57 19.68 10.53 -4.30
C GLY A 57 20.19 9.54 -3.27
N ILE A 58 21.51 9.33 -3.21
CA ILE A 58 22.12 8.47 -2.20
C ILE A 58 22.72 9.36 -1.11
N ILE A 59 22.17 9.29 0.10
CA ILE A 59 22.77 9.95 1.26
C ILE A 59 24.07 9.23 1.60
N PRO A 60 25.19 9.95 1.88
CA PRO A 60 26.45 9.33 2.27
C PRO A 60 26.26 8.34 3.43
N GLY A 61 26.68 7.09 3.23
CA GLY A 61 26.51 6.00 4.22
C GLY A 61 25.24 5.17 4.04
N CYS A 62 24.29 5.57 3.18
CA CYS A 62 23.10 4.78 2.85
C CYS A 62 23.34 3.88 1.62
N LYS A 63 22.89 2.62 1.68
CA LYS A 63 22.99 1.65 0.56
C LYS A 63 21.89 1.83 -0.49
N LYS A 64 20.73 2.35 -0.08
CA LYS A 64 19.56 2.54 -0.93
C LYS A 64 19.38 4.03 -1.23
N PRO A 65 18.85 4.38 -2.41
CA PRO A 65 18.46 5.75 -2.68
C PRO A 65 17.37 6.19 -1.69
N SER A 66 17.45 7.45 -1.31
CA SER A 66 16.54 8.15 -0.42
C SER A 66 15.75 9.18 -1.21
N LEU A 67 14.48 9.34 -0.85
CA LEU A 67 13.67 10.47 -1.30
C LEU A 67 14.17 11.72 -0.57
N LEU A 68 14.59 12.73 -1.34
CA LEU A 68 15.05 14.00 -0.78
C LEU A 68 13.86 14.94 -0.58
N LYS A 69 14.05 16.01 0.19
CA LYS A 69 12.97 16.96 0.49
C LYS A 69 12.26 17.51 -0.76
N PRO A 70 12.95 17.95 -1.82
CA PRO A 70 12.29 18.40 -3.05
C PRO A 70 11.40 17.33 -3.68
N GLY A 71 11.84 16.07 -3.67
CA GLY A 71 11.06 14.95 -4.17
C GLY A 71 9.83 14.67 -3.34
N ALA A 72 9.94 14.72 -2.01
CA ALA A 72 8.79 14.54 -1.11
C ALA A 72 7.74 15.65 -1.31
N GLU A 73 8.15 16.89 -1.46
CA GLU A 73 7.26 18.02 -1.75
C GLU A 73 6.57 17.86 -3.11
N LYS A 74 7.31 17.39 -4.12
CA LYS A 74 6.76 17.08 -5.44
C LYS A 74 5.72 15.95 -5.39
N VAL A 75 5.97 14.86 -4.65
CA VAL A 75 4.97 13.81 -4.39
C VAL A 75 3.72 14.42 -3.77
N CYS A 76 3.88 15.24 -2.72
CA CYS A 76 2.75 15.88 -2.06
C CYS A 76 1.92 16.72 -3.06
N ALA A 77 2.57 17.53 -3.90
CA ALA A 77 1.89 18.31 -4.92
C ALA A 77 1.15 17.45 -5.96
N LEU A 78 1.78 16.38 -6.46
CA LEU A 78 1.19 15.48 -7.47
C LEU A 78 -0.08 14.76 -6.97
N PHE A 79 -0.10 14.40 -5.69
CA PHE A 79 -1.24 13.70 -5.08
C PHE A 79 -2.17 14.62 -4.30
N ALA A 80 -2.00 15.94 -4.41
CA ALA A 80 -2.75 16.95 -3.66
C ALA A 80 -2.78 16.67 -2.14
N LEU A 81 -1.64 16.24 -1.59
CA LEU A 81 -1.46 16.01 -0.16
C LEU A 81 -0.82 17.24 0.49
N ALA A 82 -1.27 17.56 1.70
CA ALA A 82 -0.73 18.61 2.53
C ALA A 82 0.02 17.98 3.72
N PRO A 83 1.35 18.13 3.82
CA PRO A 83 2.09 17.73 5.01
C PRO A 83 1.99 18.78 6.12
N SER A 84 1.66 18.34 7.33
CA SER A 84 1.72 19.13 8.57
C SER A 84 2.83 18.60 9.46
N TYR A 85 3.60 19.49 10.09
CA TYR A 85 4.73 19.13 10.95
C TYR A 85 4.56 19.67 12.36
N VAL A 86 4.69 18.78 13.35
CA VAL A 86 4.80 19.12 14.76
C VAL A 86 6.23 18.83 15.20
N VAL A 87 6.95 19.87 15.60
CA VAL A 87 8.35 19.76 16.05
C VAL A 87 8.39 19.93 17.56
N ILE A 88 8.88 18.91 18.26
CA ILE A 88 9.12 18.94 19.70
C ILE A 88 10.63 18.99 19.92
N GLU A 89 11.06 20.06 20.59
CA GLU A 89 12.45 20.26 20.99
C GLU A 89 12.58 19.99 22.49
N LYS A 90 13.62 19.22 22.87
CA LYS A 90 13.93 18.96 24.27
C LYS A 90 15.41 19.17 24.54
N ASP A 91 15.72 20.12 25.41
CA ASP A 91 17.06 20.29 25.93
C ASP A 91 17.43 19.14 26.87
N LEU A 92 18.61 18.58 26.66
CA LEU A 92 19.20 17.52 27.45
C LEU A 92 20.43 18.06 28.21
N PRO A 93 20.87 17.41 29.29
CA PRO A 93 22.10 17.77 29.98
C PRO A 93 23.31 17.81 29.03
N ASN A 94 24.35 18.56 29.42
CA ASN A 94 25.60 18.72 28.65
C ASN A 94 25.45 19.43 27.29
N GLY A 95 24.38 20.22 27.11
CA GLY A 95 24.19 21.02 25.89
C GLY A 95 23.71 20.20 24.69
N HIS A 96 23.19 18.99 24.92
CA HIS A 96 22.55 18.19 23.89
C HIS A 96 21.09 18.61 23.71
N ARG A 97 20.51 18.29 22.55
CA ARG A 97 19.13 18.59 22.22
C ARG A 97 18.52 17.46 21.40
N GLU A 98 17.34 17.02 21.80
CA GLU A 98 16.54 16.04 21.07
C GLU A 98 15.48 16.77 20.24
N TYR A 99 15.36 16.38 18.98
CA TYR A 99 14.28 16.80 18.10
C TYR A 99 13.41 15.59 17.80
N ARG A 100 12.10 15.77 17.96
CA ARG A 100 11.08 14.83 17.48
C ARG A 100 10.17 15.56 16.53
N VAL A 101 10.14 15.13 15.28
CA VAL A 101 9.31 15.71 14.23
C VAL A 101 8.25 14.71 13.84
N THR A 102 6.99 15.05 14.11
CA THR A 102 5.84 14.30 13.62
C THR A 102 5.33 14.96 12.34
N CYS A 103 5.25 14.19 11.25
CA CYS A 103 4.69 14.59 9.98
C CYS A 103 3.36 13.87 9.76
N THR A 104 2.28 14.61 9.51
CA THR A 104 0.97 14.07 9.17
C THR A 104 0.60 14.50 7.76
N LEU A 105 0.14 13.57 6.93
CA LEU A 105 -0.33 13.85 5.57
C LEU A 105 -1.85 13.88 5.53
N THR A 106 -2.42 14.97 5.03
CA THR A 106 -3.86 15.13 4.81
C THR A 106 -4.18 15.43 3.34
N ASP A 107 -5.40 15.12 2.91
CA ASP A 107 -5.92 15.57 1.62
C ASP A 107 -6.79 16.83 1.78
N PRO A 108 -7.29 17.44 0.69
CA PRO A 108 -8.11 18.65 0.75
C PRO A 108 -9.48 18.43 1.42
N SER A 109 -9.88 17.17 1.63
CA SER A 109 -11.09 16.80 2.38
C SER A 109 -10.80 16.61 3.87
N GLU A 110 -9.61 17.00 4.34
CA GLU A 110 -9.12 16.84 5.71
C GLU A 110 -9.01 15.37 6.17
N ARG A 111 -9.00 14.42 5.25
CA ARG A 111 -8.76 13.01 5.60
C ARG A 111 -7.27 12.80 5.85
N SER A 112 -6.95 12.15 6.96
CA SER A 112 -5.58 11.69 7.24
C SER A 112 -5.22 10.46 6.40
N TRP A 113 -4.10 10.55 5.70
CA TRP A 113 -3.53 9.46 4.90
C TRP A 113 -2.43 8.68 5.64
N GLY A 114 -1.77 9.33 6.60
CA GLY A 114 -0.72 8.69 7.39
C GLY A 114 0.06 9.66 8.25
N GLU A 115 0.85 9.09 9.16
CA GLU A 115 1.72 9.81 10.09
C GLU A 115 3.10 9.14 10.11
N GLY A 116 4.15 9.95 10.20
CA GLY A 116 5.53 9.50 10.38
C GLY A 116 6.23 10.33 11.44
N VAL A 117 7.08 9.69 12.24
CA VAL A 117 7.90 10.34 13.28
C VAL A 117 9.37 10.15 12.94
N GLY A 118 10.15 11.23 13.04
CA GLY A 118 11.60 11.23 12.78
C GLY A 118 12.36 12.27 13.58
#